data_AF-A0A7C5Y199-F1
#
_entry.id   AF-A0A7C5Y199-F1
#
_cell.length_a   1.000
_cell.length_b   1.000
_cell.length_c   1.000
_cell.angle_alpha   90.00
_cell.angle_beta   90.00
_cell.angle_gamma   90.00
#
_symmetry.space_group_name_H-M   'P 1'
#
loop_
_entity.id
_entity.type
_entity.pdbx_description
1 polymer ?
#
loop_
_entity_poly.entity_id
_entity_poly.type
_entity_poly.pdbx_seq_one_letter_code
_entity_poly.pdbx_strand_id
1 'polypeptide(L)'
;MFKVKIGGERLNPHQIAILLKLRSGGEKASNLLKEMYKFGFESKSSFYTSLTELKERGYIEVDEDGWVKLTEKGVETLSKIPNLIEPKIKSIMKYISFIMESSKPRGEERYVSIAEEIEDVNELEEYKKFLEEELRKVKDKLKGWRRVEVE
;
A
#
# COMPACT_ATOMS: atom_id res chain seq x y z
N MET A 1 -2.81 -13.06 2.53
CA MET A 1 -3.16 -11.64 2.31
C MET A 1 -4.19 -11.15 3.31
N PHE A 2 -3.96 -10.00 3.93
CA PHE A 2 -4.97 -9.37 4.80
C PHE A 2 -6.19 -8.93 3.97
N LYS A 3 -7.38 -8.99 4.53
CA LYS A 3 -8.61 -8.44 3.91
C LYS A 3 -9.13 -7.28 4.76
N VAL A 4 -9.62 -6.25 4.10
CA VAL A 4 -10.29 -5.11 4.72
C VAL A 4 -11.80 -5.27 4.53
N LYS A 5 -12.55 -5.26 5.63
CA LYS A 5 -14.00 -5.33 5.59
C LYS A 5 -14.55 -3.91 5.52
N ILE A 6 -15.38 -3.62 4.52
CA ILE A 6 -16.06 -2.34 4.33
C ILE A 6 -17.55 -2.63 4.16
N GLY A 7 -18.35 -2.23 5.15
CA GLY A 7 -19.75 -2.67 5.23
C GLY A 7 -19.85 -4.20 5.29
N GLY A 8 -20.57 -4.81 4.34
CA GLY A 8 -20.68 -6.26 4.19
C GLY A 8 -19.58 -6.92 3.36
N GLU A 9 -18.77 -6.14 2.63
CA GLU A 9 -17.86 -6.65 1.62
C GLU A 9 -16.41 -6.76 2.14
N ARG A 10 -15.61 -7.62 1.51
CA ARG A 10 -14.19 -7.81 1.83
C ARG A 10 -13.34 -7.48 0.61
N LEU A 11 -12.50 -6.45 0.74
CA LEU A 11 -11.51 -6.09 -0.27
C LEU A 11 -10.16 -6.72 0.07
N ASN A 12 -9.53 -7.30 -0.94
CA ASN A 12 -8.16 -7.81 -0.85
C ASN A 12 -7.14 -6.67 -1.12
N PRO A 13 -5.83 -6.86 -0.84
CA PRO A 13 -4.82 -5.81 -1.01
C PRO A 13 -4.69 -5.30 -2.44
N HIS A 14 -4.82 -6.19 -3.42
CA HIS A 14 -4.82 -5.87 -4.85
C HIS A 14 -5.96 -4.91 -5.22
N GLN A 15 -7.18 -5.20 -4.77
CA GLN A 15 -8.35 -4.35 -4.96
C GLN A 15 -8.18 -2.99 -4.29
N ILE A 16 -7.62 -2.97 -3.08
CA ILE A 16 -7.31 -1.73 -2.36
C ILE A 16 -6.29 -0.89 -3.14
N ALA A 17 -5.22 -1.51 -3.65
CA ALA A 17 -4.19 -0.82 -4.42
C ALA A 17 -4.76 -0.19 -5.70
N ILE A 18 -5.60 -0.93 -6.45
CA ILE A 18 -6.30 -0.41 -7.63
C ILE A 18 -7.16 0.80 -7.26
N LEU A 19 -7.99 0.69 -6.21
CA LEU A 19 -8.84 1.81 -5.78
C LEU A 19 -8.01 3.03 -5.38
N LEU A 20 -6.95 2.84 -4.58
CA LEU A 20 -6.06 3.91 -4.15
C LEU A 20 -5.36 4.58 -5.33
N LYS A 21 -4.93 3.81 -6.34
CA LYS A 21 -4.32 4.37 -7.54
C LYS A 21 -5.29 5.22 -8.34
N LEU A 22 -6.56 4.80 -8.43
CA LEU A 22 -7.61 5.57 -9.11
C LEU A 22 -8.04 6.83 -8.34
N ARG A 23 -7.51 7.10 -7.13
CA ARG A 23 -7.78 8.34 -6.37
C ARG A 23 -7.36 9.59 -7.14
N SER A 24 -6.28 9.52 -7.92
CA SER A 24 -5.76 10.64 -8.72
C SER A 24 -6.55 10.88 -10.01
N GLY A 25 -7.54 10.05 -10.31
CA GLY A 25 -8.33 10.10 -11.54
C GLY A 25 -8.50 8.72 -12.17
N GLY A 26 -9.22 8.67 -13.30
CA GLY A 26 -9.27 7.45 -14.10
C GLY A 26 -7.95 7.18 -14.83
N GLU A 27 -7.75 5.94 -15.27
CA GLU A 27 -6.53 5.50 -15.95
C GLU A 27 -6.82 4.31 -16.88
N LYS A 28 -6.03 4.12 -17.94
CA LYS A 28 -6.14 2.91 -18.77
C LYS A 28 -5.79 1.66 -17.98
N ALA A 29 -6.57 0.61 -18.15
CA ALA A 29 -6.31 -0.69 -17.54
C ALA A 29 -4.90 -1.24 -17.84
N SER A 30 -4.35 -0.94 -19.03
CA SER A 30 -2.98 -1.32 -19.40
C SER A 30 -1.90 -0.59 -18.60
N ASN A 31 -2.13 0.68 -18.27
CA ASN A 31 -1.21 1.48 -17.44
C ASN A 31 -1.33 1.06 -15.98
N LEU A 32 -2.55 0.87 -15.48
CA LEU A 32 -2.80 0.30 -14.15
C LEU A 32 -2.10 -1.04 -13.98
N LEU A 33 -2.18 -1.95 -14.96
CA LEU A 33 -1.51 -3.24 -14.91
C LEU A 33 0.01 -3.09 -14.74
N LYS A 34 0.65 -2.19 -15.49
CA LYS A 34 2.09 -1.94 -15.40
C LYS A 34 2.49 -1.49 -13.99
N GLU A 35 1.71 -0.58 -13.42
CA GLU A 35 1.97 -0.10 -12.06
C GLU A 35 1.67 -1.16 -11.00
N MET A 36 0.64 -1.97 -11.21
CA MET A 36 0.26 -3.03 -10.28
C MET A 36 1.35 -4.09 -10.11
N TYR A 37 2.23 -4.30 -11.11
CA TYR A 37 3.41 -5.15 -10.93
C TYR A 37 4.34 -4.64 -9.81
N LYS A 38 4.49 -3.32 -9.64
CA LYS A 38 5.26 -2.73 -8.53
C LYS A 38 4.65 -3.04 -7.16
N PHE A 39 3.34 -3.27 -7.11
CA PHE A 39 2.62 -3.61 -5.88
C PHE A 39 2.51 -5.12 -5.63
N GLY A 40 3.31 -5.94 -6.33
CA GLY A 40 3.38 -7.38 -6.11
C GLY A 40 2.28 -8.19 -6.79
N PHE A 41 1.62 -7.65 -7.83
CA PHE A 41 0.81 -8.49 -8.70
C PHE A 41 1.70 -9.44 -9.48
N GLU A 42 1.55 -10.74 -9.25
CA GLU A 42 2.39 -11.76 -9.91
C GLU A 42 1.91 -12.10 -11.32
N SER A 43 0.67 -11.75 -11.68
CA SER A 43 0.08 -12.13 -12.96
C SER A 43 -0.97 -11.16 -13.49
N LYS A 44 -1.04 -11.10 -14.83
CA LYS A 44 -2.06 -10.36 -15.58
C LYS A 44 -3.47 -10.84 -15.23
N SER A 45 -3.66 -12.15 -15.04
CA SER A 45 -4.97 -12.72 -14.67
C SER A 45 -5.46 -12.21 -13.31
N SER A 46 -4.60 -12.18 -12.28
CA SER A 46 -4.96 -11.66 -10.96
C SER A 46 -5.42 -10.20 -10.99
N PHE A 47 -4.78 -9.40 -11.86
CA PHE A 47 -5.18 -8.02 -12.11
C PHE A 47 -6.59 -7.91 -12.71
N TYR A 48 -6.85 -8.60 -13.82
CA TYR A 48 -8.17 -8.51 -14.46
C TYR A 48 -9.27 -9.13 -13.60
N THR A 49 -9.01 -10.20 -12.84
CA THR A 49 -9.98 -10.71 -11.86
C THR A 49 -10.32 -9.65 -10.81
N SER A 50 -9.31 -8.93 -10.30
CA SER A 50 -9.53 -7.87 -9.32
C SER A 50 -10.34 -6.71 -9.90
N LEU A 51 -10.07 -6.30 -11.15
CA LEU A 51 -10.87 -5.30 -11.86
C LEU A 51 -12.32 -5.77 -12.07
N THR A 52 -12.54 -6.99 -12.55
CA THR A 52 -13.88 -7.53 -12.78
C THR A 52 -14.68 -7.56 -11.47
N GLU A 53 -14.10 -8.07 -10.38
CA GLU A 53 -14.78 -8.09 -9.08
C GLU A 53 -15.11 -6.68 -8.57
N LEU A 54 -14.22 -5.69 -8.79
CA LEU A 54 -14.48 -4.30 -8.42
C LEU A 54 -15.61 -3.68 -9.26
N LYS A 55 -15.67 -4.00 -10.55
CA LYS A 55 -16.71 -3.55 -11.48
C LYS A 55 -18.06 -4.16 -11.12
N GLU A 56 -18.11 -5.47 -10.92
CA GLU A 56 -19.34 -6.19 -10.53
C GLU A 56 -19.92 -5.70 -9.21
N ARG A 57 -19.05 -5.32 -8.27
CA ARG A 57 -19.45 -4.72 -6.99
C ARG A 57 -19.74 -3.22 -7.08
N GLY A 58 -19.59 -2.61 -8.25
CA GLY A 58 -19.93 -1.22 -8.53
C GLY A 58 -18.97 -0.20 -7.92
N TYR A 59 -17.72 -0.57 -7.62
CA TYR A 59 -16.71 0.40 -7.14
C TYR A 59 -16.02 1.16 -8.28
N ILE A 60 -15.99 0.55 -9.46
CA ILE A 60 -15.36 1.12 -10.65
C ILE A 60 -16.27 0.97 -11.85
N GLU A 61 -16.06 1.84 -12.82
CA GLU A 61 -16.57 1.72 -14.18
C GLU A 61 -15.41 1.54 -15.16
N VAL A 62 -15.65 0.77 -16.21
CA VAL A 62 -14.71 0.57 -17.31
C VAL A 62 -15.45 0.84 -18.62
N ASP A 63 -14.94 1.77 -19.42
CA ASP A 63 -15.51 2.10 -20.73
C ASP A 63 -15.01 1.15 -21.84
N GLU A 64 -15.47 1.39 -23.07
CA GLU A 64 -15.13 0.57 -24.25
C GLU A 64 -13.64 0.68 -24.63
N ASP A 65 -12.99 1.79 -24.30
CA ASP A 65 -11.56 2.04 -24.54
C ASP A 65 -10.65 1.47 -23.45
N GLY A 66 -11.23 0.81 -22.44
CA GLY A 66 -10.52 0.22 -21.31
C GLY A 66 -10.03 1.27 -20.29
N TRP A 67 -10.63 2.46 -20.28
CA TRP A 67 -10.44 3.46 -19.25
C TRP A 67 -11.20 3.06 -17.99
N VAL A 68 -10.52 3.08 -16.85
CA VAL A 68 -11.07 2.69 -15.56
C VAL A 68 -11.20 3.92 -14.68
N LYS A 69 -12.36 4.12 -14.03
CA LYS A 69 -12.58 5.22 -13.08
C LYS A 69 -13.39 4.76 -11.86
N LEU A 70 -13.26 5.49 -10.75
CA LEU A 70 -14.10 5.25 -9.56
C LEU A 70 -15.54 5.68 -9.81
N THR A 71 -16.48 4.91 -9.29
CA THR A 71 -17.88 5.34 -9.11
C THR A 71 -18.01 6.17 -7.82
N GLU A 72 -19.18 6.75 -7.58
CA GLU A 72 -19.48 7.39 -6.28
C GLU A 72 -19.29 6.43 -5.10
N LYS A 73 -19.74 5.17 -5.23
CA LYS A 73 -19.51 4.11 -4.23
C LYS A 73 -18.01 3.87 -4.01
N GLY A 74 -17.23 3.84 -5.08
CA GLY A 74 -15.77 3.74 -5.05
C GLY A 74 -15.12 4.86 -4.27
N VAL A 75 -15.49 6.12 -4.55
CA VAL A 75 -14.98 7.31 -3.86
C VAL A 75 -15.33 7.29 -2.37
N GLU A 76 -16.59 7.02 -2.03
CA GLU A 76 -17.04 6.95 -0.63
C GLU A 76 -16.26 5.88 0.15
N THR A 77 -16.07 4.72 -0.45
CA THR A 77 -15.32 3.60 0.12
C THR A 77 -13.87 3.97 0.38
N LEU A 78 -13.25 4.64 -0.57
CA LEU A 78 -11.85 5.02 -0.54
C LEU A 78 -11.52 6.06 0.54
N SER A 79 -12.50 6.86 0.97
CA SER A 79 -12.37 7.72 2.15
C SER A 79 -12.22 6.94 3.47
N LYS A 80 -12.78 5.72 3.55
CA LYS A 80 -12.78 4.86 4.74
C LYS A 80 -11.53 3.98 4.82
N ILE A 81 -10.90 3.71 3.67
CA ILE A 81 -9.76 2.79 3.54
C ILE A 81 -8.61 3.12 4.50
N PRO A 82 -8.10 4.38 4.62
CA PRO A 82 -6.95 4.68 5.47
C PRO A 82 -7.14 4.25 6.93
N ASN A 83 -8.30 4.60 7.51
CA ASN A 83 -8.63 4.29 8.90
C ASN A 83 -8.78 2.78 9.17
N LEU A 84 -9.22 2.01 8.16
CA LEU A 84 -9.40 0.57 8.28
C LEU A 84 -8.10 -0.22 8.07
N ILE A 85 -7.15 0.36 7.35
CA ILE A 85 -5.87 -0.26 7.03
C ILE A 85 -4.82 0.03 8.10
N GLU A 86 -4.79 1.24 8.67
CA GLU A 86 -3.79 1.65 9.67
C GLU A 86 -3.56 0.61 10.79
N PRO A 87 -4.59 0.10 11.50
CA PRO A 87 -4.38 -0.90 12.55
C PRO A 87 -3.83 -2.24 12.03
N LYS A 88 -4.15 -2.60 10.78
CA LYS A 88 -3.66 -3.82 10.13
C LYS A 88 -2.20 -3.67 9.72
N ILE A 89 -1.83 -2.55 9.09
CA ILE A 89 -0.44 -2.25 8.73
C ILE A 89 0.42 -2.25 9.98
N LYS A 90 -0.01 -1.60 11.07
CA LYS A 90 0.77 -1.58 12.31
C LYS A 90 1.07 -2.98 12.85
N SER A 91 0.10 -3.89 12.77
CA SER A 91 0.27 -5.29 13.18
C SER A 91 1.22 -6.04 12.26
N ILE A 92 1.10 -5.85 10.95
CA ILE A 92 1.99 -6.45 9.95
C ILE A 92 3.42 -5.95 10.13
N MET A 93 3.61 -4.65 10.35
CA MET A 93 4.93 -4.06 10.59
C MET A 93 5.59 -4.66 11.82
N LYS A 94 4.87 -4.79 12.93
CA LYS A 94 5.41 -5.47 14.13
C LYS A 94 5.81 -6.91 13.85
N TYR A 95 5.00 -7.64 13.07
CA TYR A 95 5.28 -9.02 12.71
C TYR A 95 6.52 -9.12 11.82
N ILE A 96 6.64 -8.28 10.79
CA ILE A 96 7.82 -8.20 9.93
C ILE A 96 9.04 -7.84 10.76
N SER A 97 8.96 -6.83 11.65
CA SER A 97 10.07 -6.47 12.54
C SER A 97 10.50 -7.63 13.44
N PHE A 98 9.56 -8.39 13.98
CA PHE A 98 9.86 -9.58 14.79
C PHE A 98 10.57 -10.66 13.97
N ILE A 99 10.09 -10.95 12.75
CA ILE A 99 10.75 -11.89 11.84
C ILE A 99 12.16 -11.40 11.54
N MET A 100 12.32 -10.13 11.16
CA MET A 100 13.62 -9.55 10.84
C MET A 100 14.57 -9.57 12.03
N GLU A 101 14.07 -9.39 13.26
CA GLU A 101 14.89 -9.48 14.46
C GLU A 101 15.32 -10.93 14.75
N SER A 102 14.38 -11.87 14.60
CA SER A 102 14.60 -13.29 14.88
C SER A 102 15.45 -13.98 13.82
N SER A 103 15.37 -13.50 12.58
CA SER A 103 16.09 -14.01 11.42
C SER A 103 17.38 -13.23 11.16
N LYS A 104 17.79 -12.31 12.06
CA LYS A 104 19.05 -11.58 11.93
C LYS A 104 20.17 -12.57 11.62
N PRO A 105 20.83 -12.45 10.46
CA PRO A 105 21.92 -13.35 10.14
C PRO A 105 23.00 -13.19 11.21
N ARG A 106 23.48 -14.32 11.74
CA ARG A 106 24.52 -14.32 12.79
C ARG A 106 25.93 -14.06 12.20
N GLY A 107 26.03 -13.33 11.08
CA GLY A 107 27.25 -13.12 10.29
C GLY A 107 27.17 -11.88 9.37
N GLU A 108 27.93 -11.87 8.27
CA GLU A 108 28.02 -10.74 7.31
C GLU A 108 26.81 -10.56 6.38
N GLU A 109 25.87 -11.52 6.37
CA GLU A 109 24.66 -11.42 5.59
C GLU A 109 23.82 -10.22 6.07
N ARG A 110 23.65 -9.23 5.17
CA ARG A 110 22.78 -8.09 5.40
C ARG A 110 21.40 -8.39 4.83
N TYR A 111 20.37 -7.91 5.51
CA TYR A 111 19.06 -7.78 4.87
C TYR A 111 19.22 -6.93 3.62
N VAL A 112 18.72 -7.43 2.48
CA VAL A 112 18.58 -6.65 1.26
C VAL A 112 17.65 -5.49 1.61
N SER A 113 18.16 -4.26 1.44
CA SER A 113 17.38 -3.07 1.69
C SER A 113 16.34 -2.93 0.59
N ILE A 114 15.13 -2.45 0.90
CA ILE A 114 14.14 -2.10 -0.14
C ILE A 114 14.75 -1.13 -1.17
N ALA A 115 15.68 -0.27 -0.75
CA ALA A 115 16.38 0.65 -1.64
C ALA A 115 17.21 -0.07 -2.73
N GLU A 116 17.67 -1.29 -2.48
CA GLU A 116 18.44 -2.09 -3.44
C GLU A 116 17.54 -2.74 -4.51
N GLU A 117 16.24 -2.86 -4.25
CA GLU A 117 15.26 -3.40 -5.20
C GLU A 117 14.60 -2.32 -6.09
N ILE A 118 14.75 -1.03 -5.74
CA ILE A 118 14.15 0.06 -6.51
C ILE A 118 15.07 0.45 -7.67
N GLU A 119 14.64 0.14 -8.89
CA GLU A 119 15.38 0.46 -10.12
C GLU A 119 15.08 1.86 -10.68
N ASP A 120 13.92 2.44 -10.35
CA ASP A 120 13.48 3.76 -10.86
C ASP A 120 13.97 4.90 -9.95
N VAL A 121 14.66 5.88 -10.53
CA VAL A 121 15.25 7.01 -9.78
C VAL A 121 14.19 7.88 -9.10
N ASN A 122 13.05 8.11 -9.74
CA ASN A 122 11.98 8.92 -9.15
C ASN A 122 11.34 8.19 -7.97
N GLU A 123 11.13 6.88 -8.10
CA GLU A 123 10.64 6.03 -7.01
C GLU A 123 11.61 6.03 -5.82
N LEU A 124 12.92 5.99 -6.08
CA LEU A 124 13.94 6.08 -5.04
C LEU A 124 13.95 7.45 -4.35
N GLU A 125 13.73 8.53 -5.10
CA GLU A 125 13.58 9.88 -4.53
C GLU A 125 12.33 10.01 -3.66
N GLU A 126 11.20 9.45 -4.09
CA GLU A 126 9.96 9.40 -3.30
C GLU A 126 10.17 8.60 -2.01
N TYR A 127 10.82 7.43 -2.12
CA TYR A 127 11.16 6.60 -0.97
C TYR A 127 12.07 7.33 0.02
N LYS A 128 13.09 8.05 -0.46
CA LYS A 128 13.96 8.89 0.38
C LYS A 128 13.15 9.95 1.15
N LYS A 129 12.29 10.70 0.46
CA LYS A 129 11.46 11.74 1.09
C LYS A 129 10.57 11.16 2.19
N PHE A 130 9.98 9.99 1.93
CA PHE A 130 9.20 9.26 2.92
C PHE A 130 10.03 8.90 4.16
N LEU A 131 11.22 8.32 3.98
CA LEU A 131 12.10 7.94 5.08
C LEU A 131 12.56 9.15 5.91
N GLU A 132 12.89 10.28 5.28
CA GLU A 132 13.29 11.51 5.97
C GLU A 132 12.16 12.05 6.85
N GLU A 133 10.92 12.05 6.33
CA GLU A 133 9.73 12.49 7.06
C GLU A 133 9.40 11.54 8.22
N GLU A 134 9.48 10.22 8.03
CA GLU A 134 9.28 9.26 9.12
C GLU A 134 10.37 9.38 10.20
N LEU A 135 11.64 9.55 9.81
CA LEU A 135 12.74 9.77 10.75
C LEU A 135 12.52 11.05 11.56
N ARG A 136 12.01 12.12 10.94
CA ARG A 136 11.64 13.36 11.63
C ARG A 136 10.57 13.10 12.70
N LYS A 137 9.48 12.42 12.35
CA LYS A 137 8.40 12.06 13.29
C LYS A 137 8.91 11.23 14.47
N VAL A 138 9.79 10.25 14.20
CA VAL A 138 10.40 9.41 15.25
C VAL A 138 11.26 10.27 16.18
N LYS A 139 12.12 11.14 15.63
CA LYS A 139 12.96 12.05 16.43
C LYS A 139 12.12 12.97 17.33
N ASP A 140 11.04 13.53 16.80
CA ASP A 140 10.15 14.41 17.56
C ASP A 140 9.46 13.66 18.71
N LYS A 141 9.02 12.43 18.45
CA LYS A 141 8.41 11.57 19.48
C LYS A 141 9.40 11.17 20.58
N LEU A 142 10.63 10.82 20.22
CA LEU A 142 11.70 10.50 21.19
C LEU A 142 12.09 11.71 22.03
N LYS A 143 12.17 12.91 21.45
CA LYS A 143 12.39 14.16 22.20
C LYS A 143 11.27 14.39 23.21
N GLY A 144 10.02 14.15 22.82
CA GLY A 144 8.87 14.22 23.71
C GLY A 144 9.01 13.29 24.90
N TRP A 145 9.47 12.06 24.70
CA TRP A 145 9.69 11.10 25.79
C TRP A 145 10.85 11.47 26.72
N ARG A 146 11.97 11.96 26.18
CA ARG A 146 13.10 12.45 26.99
C ARG A 146 12.76 13.66 27.86
N ARG A 147 11.75 14.45 27.48
CA ARG A 147 11.25 15.58 28.29
C ARG A 147 10.29 15.16 29.42
N VAL A 148 9.80 13.91 29.38
CA VAL A 148 8.89 13.32 30.37
C VAL A 148 9.64 12.36 31.30
N GLU A 149 10.98 12.35 31.28
CA GLU A 149 11.76 11.79 32.39
C GLU A 149 11.49 12.66 33.62
N VAL A 150 10.57 12.17 34.45
CA VAL A 150 10.05 12.79 35.68
C VAL A 150 11.13 12.71 36.77
N GLU A 151 11.27 13.79 37.54
CA GLU A 151 11.90 13.82 38.86
C GLU A 151 11.33 12.77 39.83
#